data_AF-A0A2G2AL68-F1
#
_entry.id   AF-A0A2G2AL68-F1
#
_cell.length_a   1.000
_cell.length_b   1.000
_cell.length_c   1.000
_cell.angle_alpha   90.00
_cell.angle_beta   90.00
_cell.angle_gamma   90.00
#
_symmetry.space_group_name_H-M   'P 1'
#
loop_
_entity.id
_entity.type
_entity.pdbx_description
1 polymer ?
#
loop_
_entity_poly.entity_id
_entity_poly.type
_entity_poly.pdbx_seq_one_letter_code
_entity_poly.pdbx_strand_id
1 'polypeptide(L)'
;MSKQTLHPRKRPKSLLSLSTLLASFFGAAMIAAAFAYFNYKFSEYKFIDFKELIFYEKSDIFKPTQEQYVVIFYSSKEKDTMNQLANTKLRLPILAIDYYNQVRKNTKNTTFLRTGTKNSLSFIQRFNIYESPTIFFIKRSKDSLYKQDSMIRKLDNLKELSKQVKRL
;
A
#
# COMPACT_ATOMS: atom_id res chain seq x y z
N MET A 1 -80.84 2.24 -28.78
CA MET A 1 -80.40 2.97 -27.57
C MET A 1 -79.12 2.31 -27.06
N SER A 2 -77.94 2.86 -27.38
CA SER A 2 -76.63 2.26 -27.07
C SER A 2 -76.05 2.89 -25.81
N LYS A 3 -75.74 2.10 -24.78
CA LYS A 3 -75.04 2.56 -23.57
C LYS A 3 -73.54 2.58 -23.86
N GLN A 4 -72.98 3.78 -24.00
CA GLN A 4 -71.52 3.97 -24.01
C GLN A 4 -70.95 3.65 -22.62
N THR A 5 -70.11 2.62 -22.57
CA THR A 5 -69.28 2.27 -21.41
C THR A 5 -68.10 3.24 -21.31
N LEU A 6 -68.10 4.09 -20.29
CA LEU A 6 -66.93 4.92 -19.94
C LEU A 6 -65.84 4.05 -19.30
N HIS A 7 -64.75 3.79 -20.03
CA HIS A 7 -63.55 3.22 -19.44
C HIS A 7 -62.87 4.25 -18.51
N PRO A 8 -62.51 3.89 -17.26
CA PRO A 8 -61.81 4.81 -16.38
C PRO A 8 -60.41 5.10 -16.93
N ARG A 9 -60.11 6.39 -17.14
CA ARG A 9 -58.79 6.88 -17.53
C ARG A 9 -57.79 6.52 -16.43
N LYS A 10 -56.84 5.62 -16.70
CA LYS A 10 -55.75 5.27 -15.77
C LYS A 10 -54.99 6.57 -15.44
N ARG A 11 -55.10 7.06 -14.19
CA ARG A 11 -54.32 8.20 -13.70
C ARG A 11 -52.83 7.87 -13.84
N PRO A 12 -51.98 8.80 -14.30
CA PRO A 12 -50.54 8.56 -14.35
C PRO A 12 -50.07 8.24 -12.93
N LYS A 13 -49.47 7.07 -12.74
CA LYS A 13 -48.91 6.67 -11.45
C LYS A 13 -47.83 7.69 -11.10
N SER A 14 -48.05 8.47 -10.03
CA SER A 14 -47.08 9.42 -9.51
C SER A 14 -45.75 8.69 -9.29
N LEU A 15 -44.68 9.18 -9.95
CA LEU A 15 -43.31 8.67 -9.79
C LEU A 15 -42.72 9.00 -8.40
N LEU A 16 -43.51 9.65 -7.53
CA LEU A 16 -43.14 10.11 -6.19
C LEU A 16 -44.00 9.39 -5.14
N SER A 17 -44.07 8.06 -5.17
CA SER A 17 -44.60 7.33 -4.01
C SER A 17 -43.61 7.45 -2.85
N LEU A 18 -44.12 7.47 -1.61
CA LEU A 18 -43.29 7.47 -0.41
C LEU A 18 -42.28 6.31 -0.41
N SER A 19 -42.66 5.16 -0.97
CA SER A 19 -41.78 4.01 -1.17
C SER A 19 -40.62 4.28 -2.12
N THR A 20 -40.84 4.99 -3.24
CA THR A 20 -39.79 5.36 -4.19
C THR A 20 -38.84 6.39 -3.59
N LEU A 21 -39.37 7.37 -2.83
CA LEU A 21 -38.56 8.34 -2.09
C LEU A 21 -37.69 7.64 -1.03
N LEU A 22 -38.27 6.76 -0.21
CA LEU A 22 -37.53 5.98 0.78
C LEU A 22 -36.48 5.07 0.12
N ALA A 23 -36.83 4.37 -0.97
CA ALA A 23 -35.88 3.52 -1.69
C ALA A 23 -34.72 4.32 -2.28
N SER A 24 -34.98 5.51 -2.85
CA SER A 24 -33.94 6.41 -3.34
C SER A 24 -33.04 6.93 -2.21
N PHE A 25 -33.61 7.27 -1.06
CA PHE A 25 -32.88 7.68 0.14
C PHE A 25 -31.99 6.56 0.66
N PHE A 26 -32.52 5.35 0.86
CA PHE A 26 -31.74 4.20 1.33
C PHE A 26 -30.68 3.77 0.31
N GLY A 27 -31.00 3.81 -0.99
CA GLY A 27 -30.04 3.57 -2.07
C GLY A 27 -28.86 4.55 -2.02
N ALA A 28 -29.16 5.84 -1.92
CA ALA A 28 -28.15 6.88 -1.78
C ALA A 28 -27.35 6.73 -0.47
N ALA A 29 -28.01 6.44 0.64
CA ALA A 29 -27.37 6.24 1.94
C ALA A 29 -26.41 5.03 1.94
N MET A 30 -26.80 3.91 1.31
CA MET A 30 -25.93 2.74 1.17
C MET A 30 -24.70 3.03 0.30
N ILE A 31 -24.88 3.76 -0.81
CA ILE A 31 -23.75 4.18 -1.66
C ILE A 31 -22.81 5.11 -0.88
N ALA A 32 -23.36 6.09 -0.17
CA ALA A 32 -22.57 7.01 0.65
C ALA A 32 -21.82 6.28 1.77
N ALA A 33 -22.47 5.32 2.44
CA ALA A 33 -21.86 4.50 3.48
C ALA A 33 -20.74 3.61 2.92
N ALA A 34 -20.99 2.92 1.80
CA ALA A 34 -19.98 2.12 1.12
C ALA A 34 -18.79 2.99 0.68
N PHE A 35 -19.06 4.15 0.08
CA PHE A 35 -18.03 5.11 -0.31
C PHE A 35 -17.23 5.59 0.89
N ALA A 36 -17.87 5.99 1.98
CA ALA A 36 -17.20 6.42 3.20
C ALA A 36 -16.34 5.30 3.80
N TYR A 37 -16.86 4.07 3.86
CA TYR A 37 -16.12 2.90 4.35
C TYR A 37 -14.89 2.60 3.49
N PHE A 38 -15.04 2.57 2.16
CA PHE A 38 -13.93 2.33 1.24
C PHE A 38 -12.88 3.44 1.31
N ASN A 39 -13.28 4.71 1.42
CA ASN A 39 -12.33 5.81 1.58
C ASN A 39 -11.61 5.74 2.94
N TYR A 40 -12.33 5.42 4.01
CA TYR A 40 -11.72 5.19 5.32
C TYR A 40 -10.68 4.07 5.26
N LYS A 41 -11.02 2.91 4.70
CA LYS A 41 -10.07 1.81 4.52
C LYS A 41 -8.94 2.13 3.55
N PHE A 42 -9.19 2.93 2.53
CA PHE A 42 -8.15 3.37 1.61
C PHE A 42 -7.16 4.33 2.27
N SER A 43 -7.64 5.18 3.18
CA SER A 43 -6.79 6.10 3.97
C SER A 43 -5.83 5.37 4.92
N GLU A 44 -6.15 4.13 5.30
CA GLU A 44 -5.24 3.28 6.09
C GLU A 44 -4.05 2.78 5.25
N TYR A 45 -4.14 2.79 3.92
CA TYR A 45 -3.04 2.35 3.06
C TYR A 45 -1.93 3.38 3.00
N LYS A 46 -0.72 2.87 3.20
CA LYS A 46 0.51 3.66 3.13
C LYS A 46 1.13 3.47 1.76
N PHE A 47 1.60 4.57 1.17
CA PHE A 47 2.14 4.58 -0.18
C PHE A 47 3.58 5.10 -0.19
N ILE A 48 4.39 4.61 -1.12
CA ILE A 48 5.70 5.16 -1.47
C ILE A 48 5.57 5.69 -2.89
N ASP A 49 5.71 7.00 -3.09
CA ASP A 49 5.98 7.53 -4.42
C ASP A 49 7.48 7.75 -4.56
N PHE A 50 8.14 6.98 -5.41
CA PHE A 50 9.58 7.09 -5.67
C PHE A 50 9.96 8.38 -6.42
N LYS A 51 8.98 9.21 -6.86
CA LYS A 51 9.23 10.58 -7.33
C LYS A 51 9.34 11.59 -6.19
N GLU A 52 8.60 11.37 -5.09
CA GLU A 52 8.60 12.26 -3.93
C GLU A 52 9.65 11.82 -2.88
N LEU A 53 9.63 10.54 -2.54
CA LEU A 53 10.60 9.91 -1.64
C LEU A 53 11.77 9.38 -2.46
N ILE A 54 12.74 10.27 -2.68
CA ILE A 54 13.94 9.96 -3.45
C ILE A 54 14.87 9.09 -2.60
N PHE A 55 15.20 7.92 -3.15
CA PHE A 55 16.23 7.01 -2.64
C PHE A 55 17.40 6.97 -3.60
N TYR A 56 18.58 6.73 -3.07
CA TYR A 56 19.83 6.65 -3.82
C TYR A 56 20.43 5.26 -3.69
N GLU A 57 20.85 4.73 -4.83
CA GLU A 57 21.87 3.70 -4.89
C GLU A 57 23.25 4.35 -4.66
N LYS A 58 24.33 3.59 -4.83
CA LYS A 58 25.71 4.06 -4.63
C LYS A 58 25.96 5.51 -5.08
N SER A 59 25.58 5.84 -6.32
CA SER A 59 25.78 7.18 -6.93
C SER A 59 24.51 7.75 -7.57
N ASP A 60 23.50 6.91 -7.83
CA ASP A 60 22.39 7.25 -8.71
C ASP A 60 21.06 7.21 -7.97
N ILE A 61 20.07 7.96 -8.48
CA ILE A 61 18.70 7.89 -7.96
C ILE A 61 18.12 6.52 -8.32
N PHE A 62 17.63 5.81 -7.31
CA PHE A 62 16.95 4.53 -7.48
C PHE A 62 15.65 4.73 -8.25
N LYS A 63 15.42 3.84 -9.23
CA LYS A 63 14.15 3.78 -9.98
C LYS A 63 13.56 2.38 -9.88
N PRO A 64 12.33 2.22 -9.38
CA PRO A 64 11.75 0.91 -9.20
C PRO A 64 11.32 0.32 -10.56
N THR A 65 11.79 -0.88 -10.85
CA THR A 65 11.55 -1.60 -12.11
C THR A 65 10.60 -2.79 -11.94
N GLN A 66 10.47 -3.34 -10.74
CA GLN A 66 9.73 -4.57 -10.47
C GLN A 66 8.33 -4.24 -9.95
N GLU A 67 7.38 -5.16 -10.18
CA GLU A 67 5.99 -5.00 -9.73
C GLU A 67 5.83 -5.10 -8.21
N GLN A 68 6.70 -5.85 -7.55
CA GLN A 68 6.62 -6.10 -6.13
C GLN A 68 8.02 -6.16 -5.52
N TYR A 69 8.14 -5.63 -4.30
CA TYR A 69 9.38 -5.62 -3.54
C TYR A 69 9.15 -6.01 -2.08
N VAL A 70 10.19 -6.55 -1.46
CA VAL A 70 10.32 -6.61 0.00
C VAL A 70 11.09 -5.38 0.43
N VAL A 71 10.48 -4.52 1.24
CA VAL A 71 11.15 -3.37 1.82
C VAL A 71 11.68 -3.76 3.18
N ILE A 72 12.97 -3.48 3.41
CA ILE A 72 13.64 -3.72 4.67
C ILE A 72 14.25 -2.41 5.13
N PHE A 73 13.71 -1.84 6.19
CA PHE A 73 14.32 -0.70 6.86
C PHE A 73 15.22 -1.24 7.97
N TYR A 74 16.51 -0.88 7.94
CA TYR A 74 17.49 -1.46 8.85
C TYR A 74 18.55 -0.45 9.30
N SER A 75 19.33 -0.84 10.31
CA SER A 75 20.50 -0.11 10.78
C SER A 75 21.78 -0.82 10.35
N SER A 76 22.64 -0.17 9.58
CA SER A 76 23.97 -0.72 9.26
C SER A 76 24.93 -0.79 10.46
N LYS A 77 24.61 -0.12 11.58
CA LYS A 77 25.35 -0.21 12.84
C LYS A 77 25.00 -1.46 13.65
N GLU A 78 23.87 -2.11 13.32
CA GLU A 78 23.50 -3.37 13.93
C GLU A 78 24.39 -4.49 13.38
N LYS A 79 24.92 -5.32 14.29
CA LYS A 79 25.90 -6.35 13.96
C LYS A 79 25.29 -7.38 13.01
N ASP A 80 26.05 -7.76 11.97
CA ASP A 80 25.72 -8.81 10.99
C ASP A 80 24.50 -8.56 10.08
N THR A 81 23.61 -7.61 10.36
CA THR A 81 22.41 -7.28 9.55
C THR A 81 22.74 -7.11 8.08
N MET A 82 23.79 -6.34 7.82
CA MET A 82 24.30 -6.03 6.50
C MET A 82 24.73 -7.29 5.71
N ASN A 83 25.41 -8.23 6.37
CA ASN A 83 25.86 -9.49 5.76
C ASN A 83 24.70 -10.46 5.57
N GLN A 84 23.76 -10.49 6.52
CA GLN A 84 22.55 -11.29 6.40
C GLN A 84 21.70 -10.83 5.21
N LEU A 85 21.51 -9.52 5.01
CA LEU A 85 20.77 -8.97 3.87
C LEU A 85 21.41 -9.30 2.51
N ALA A 86 22.74 -9.28 2.45
CA ALA A 86 23.46 -9.61 1.22
C ALA A 86 23.33 -11.08 0.83
N ASN A 87 23.25 -11.98 1.82
CA ASN A 87 23.17 -13.43 1.62
C ASN A 87 21.74 -13.97 1.59
N THR A 88 20.75 -13.14 1.93
CA THR A 88 19.34 -13.54 1.97
C THR A 88 18.82 -13.72 0.54
N LYS A 89 18.41 -14.95 0.23
CA LYS A 89 17.79 -15.31 -1.06
C LYS A 89 16.28 -15.36 -0.88
N LEU A 90 15.58 -14.35 -1.37
CA LEU A 90 14.12 -14.36 -1.50
C LEU A 90 13.74 -14.50 -2.97
N ARG A 91 12.50 -14.91 -3.22
CA ARG A 91 11.91 -14.91 -4.57
C ARG A 91 11.69 -13.50 -5.08
N LEU A 92 11.38 -12.58 -4.17
CA LEU A 92 11.13 -11.17 -4.47
C LEU A 92 12.40 -10.34 -4.26
N PRO A 93 12.59 -9.30 -5.08
CA PRO A 93 13.69 -8.35 -4.93
C PRO A 93 13.55 -7.55 -3.62
N ILE A 94 14.67 -7.30 -2.96
CA ILE A 94 14.76 -6.59 -1.68
C ILE A 94 15.21 -5.15 -1.91
N LEU A 95 14.48 -4.20 -1.31
CA LEU A 95 14.90 -2.82 -1.13
C LEU A 95 15.34 -2.63 0.32
N ALA A 96 16.65 -2.62 0.56
CA ALA A 96 17.22 -2.48 1.88
C ALA A 96 17.58 -1.01 2.14
N ILE A 97 16.76 -0.30 2.90
CA ILE A 97 16.92 1.12 3.23
C ILE A 97 17.69 1.23 4.54
N ASP A 98 18.91 1.79 4.48
CA ASP A 98 19.75 1.97 5.66
C ASP A 98 19.46 3.30 6.36
N TYR A 99 19.15 3.23 7.66
CA TYR A 99 18.97 4.39 8.52
C TYR A 99 20.24 5.24 8.63
N TYR A 100 21.42 4.63 8.65
CA TYR A 100 22.71 5.31 8.79
C TYR A 100 23.35 5.70 7.46
N ASN A 101 22.67 5.46 6.34
CA ASN A 101 23.11 5.83 4.99
C ASN A 101 24.52 5.31 4.63
N GLN A 102 24.92 4.14 5.13
CA GLN A 102 26.19 3.51 4.79
C GLN A 102 26.15 2.98 3.35
N VAL A 103 27.18 3.31 2.57
CA VAL A 103 27.30 2.86 1.19
C VAL A 103 27.60 1.37 1.16
N ARG A 104 26.82 0.62 0.37
CA ARG A 104 27.04 -0.81 0.09
C ARG A 104 26.75 -1.12 -1.37
N LYS A 105 27.48 -2.10 -1.91
CA LYS A 105 27.23 -2.61 -3.27
C LYS A 105 26.00 -3.52 -3.27
N ASN A 106 25.14 -3.36 -4.27
CA ASN A 106 24.00 -4.24 -4.49
C ASN A 106 24.43 -5.70 -4.67
N THR A 107 23.59 -6.62 -4.23
CA THR A 107 23.71 -8.04 -4.57
C THR A 107 22.67 -8.41 -5.63
N LYS A 108 22.67 -9.67 -6.08
CA LYS A 108 21.75 -10.16 -7.11
C LYS A 108 20.27 -9.91 -6.77
N ASN A 109 19.91 -9.94 -5.49
CA ASN A 109 18.51 -9.82 -5.05
C ASN A 109 18.27 -8.66 -4.06
N THR A 110 19.30 -7.90 -3.70
CA THR A 110 19.20 -6.84 -2.71
C THR A 110 19.80 -5.55 -3.25
N THR A 111 18.95 -4.54 -3.40
CA THR A 111 19.35 -3.17 -3.68
C THR A 111 19.50 -2.43 -2.36
N PHE A 112 20.70 -1.94 -2.08
CA PHE A 112 20.96 -1.14 -0.87
C PHE A 112 20.72 0.33 -1.18
N LEU A 113 19.79 0.91 -0.42
CA LEU A 113 19.27 2.25 -0.61
C LEU A 113 19.66 3.14 0.56
N ARG A 114 19.90 4.39 0.21
CA ARG A 114 20.15 5.50 1.13
C ARG A 114 19.18 6.61 0.82
N THR A 115 18.97 7.49 1.78
CA THR A 115 18.03 8.60 1.63
C THR A 115 18.42 9.77 2.54
N GLY A 116 18.13 10.99 2.10
CA GLY A 116 18.36 12.19 2.92
C GLY A 116 17.49 12.17 4.18
N THR A 117 17.94 12.84 5.25
CA THR A 117 17.32 12.83 6.58
C THR A 117 15.82 13.15 6.56
N LYS A 118 15.40 14.16 5.78
CA LYS A 118 13.99 14.53 5.63
C LYS A 118 13.17 13.35 5.10
N ASN A 119 13.64 12.72 4.02
CA ASN A 119 12.95 11.59 3.40
C ASN A 119 12.97 10.36 4.31
N SER A 120 14.07 10.12 5.04
CA SER A 120 14.13 9.06 6.06
C SER A 120 13.07 9.26 7.14
N LEU A 121 12.96 10.48 7.69
CA LEU A 121 11.97 10.80 8.71
C LEU A 121 10.54 10.66 8.17
N SER A 122 10.26 11.20 6.97
CA SER A 122 8.96 11.05 6.31
C SER A 122 8.62 9.58 6.06
N PHE A 123 9.60 8.76 5.68
CA PHE A 123 9.42 7.32 5.52
C PHE A 123 9.10 6.63 6.85
N ILE A 124 9.90 6.88 7.89
CA ILE A 124 9.69 6.34 9.24
C ILE A 124 8.29 6.69 9.76
N GLN A 125 7.89 7.96 9.65
CA GLN A 125 6.57 8.44 10.10
C GLN A 125 5.44 7.85 9.26
N ARG A 126 5.54 7.89 7.93
CA ARG A 126 4.51 7.33 7.04
C ARG A 126 4.28 5.86 7.33
N PHE A 127 5.35 5.11 7.58
CA PHE A 127 5.27 3.69 7.86
C PHE A 127 5.10 3.35 9.35
N ASN A 128 5.09 4.32 10.28
CA ASN A 128 5.04 4.06 11.73
C ASN A 128 6.13 3.06 12.14
N ILE A 129 7.36 3.27 11.67
CA ILE A 129 8.50 2.40 11.98
C ILE A 129 9.07 2.83 13.33
N TYR A 130 8.90 1.98 14.35
CA TYR A 130 9.41 2.25 15.71
C TYR A 130 10.64 1.40 16.06
N GLU A 131 10.96 0.41 15.23
CA GLU A 131 12.01 -0.57 15.50
C GLU A 131 12.78 -0.93 14.22
N SER A 132 14.00 -1.44 14.39
CA SER A 132 14.87 -1.92 13.32
C SER A 132 15.39 -3.31 13.67
N PRO A 133 15.46 -4.26 12.71
CA PRO A 133 14.98 -4.15 11.33
C PRO A 133 13.46 -4.30 11.21
N THR A 134 12.87 -3.60 10.25
CA THR A 134 11.43 -3.65 9.95
C THR A 134 11.20 -4.09 8.51
N ILE A 135 10.22 -4.98 8.29
CA ILE A 135 9.92 -5.52 6.96
C ILE A 135 8.45 -5.43 6.59
N PHE A 136 8.20 -5.11 5.32
CA PHE A 136 6.89 -5.17 4.70
C PHE A 136 7.02 -5.33 3.18
N PHE A 137 5.92 -5.70 2.54
CA PHE A 137 5.83 -5.82 1.09
C PHE A 137 5.21 -4.56 0.50
N ILE A 138 5.70 -4.16 -0.66
CA ILE A 138 5.06 -3.12 -1.48
C ILE A 138 4.77 -3.65 -2.88
N LYS A 139 3.68 -3.19 -3.45
CA LYS A 139 3.25 -3.54 -4.81
C LYS A 139 2.99 -2.28 -5.63
N ARG A 140 3.39 -2.28 -6.89
CA ARG A 140 3.16 -1.16 -7.80
C ARG A 140 1.65 -0.95 -7.93
N SER A 141 1.21 0.27 -7.66
CA SER A 141 -0.18 0.70 -7.88
C SER A 141 -0.29 1.43 -9.21
N LYS A 142 0.63 2.37 -9.48
CA LYS A 142 0.67 3.16 -10.71
C LYS A 142 2.04 3.83 -10.85
N ASP A 143 2.68 3.75 -12.01
CA ASP A 143 3.96 4.42 -12.28
C ASP A 143 5.01 4.20 -11.16
N SER A 144 5.41 5.27 -10.47
CA SER A 144 6.35 5.29 -9.32
C SER A 144 5.66 5.14 -7.97
N LEU A 145 4.33 5.01 -7.94
CA LEU A 145 3.52 4.86 -6.74
C LEU A 145 3.35 3.39 -6.39
N TYR A 146 3.83 3.04 -5.20
CA TYR A 146 3.75 1.71 -4.63
C TYR A 146 2.90 1.75 -3.36
N LYS A 147 2.04 0.76 -3.21
CA LYS A 147 1.17 0.58 -2.05
C LYS A 147 1.77 -0.47 -1.11
N GLN A 148 1.67 -0.25 0.19
CA GLN A 148 1.95 -1.28 1.18
C GLN A 148 0.95 -2.43 1.05
N ASP A 149 1.47 -3.63 0.84
CA ASP A 149 0.70 -4.83 0.54
C ASP A 149 0.77 -5.88 1.66
N SER A 150 1.31 -5.49 2.82
CA SER A 150 1.34 -6.35 4.00
C SER A 150 1.34 -5.56 5.30
N MET A 151 1.02 -6.21 6.41
CA MET A 151 1.35 -5.67 7.73
C MET A 151 2.86 -5.49 7.87
N ILE A 152 3.25 -4.47 8.63
CA ILE A 152 4.63 -4.23 9.02
C ILE A 152 4.97 -5.23 10.10
N ARG A 153 6.04 -5.99 9.87
CA ARG A 153 6.52 -6.99 10.83
C ARG A 153 7.82 -6.49 11.43
N LYS A 154 7.84 -6.44 12.76
CA LYS A 154 9.08 -6.51 13.51
C LYS A 154 9.73 -7.84 13.18
N LEU A 155 11.04 -7.82 12.96
CA LEU A 155 11.83 -9.04 12.96
C LEU A 155 12.79 -9.01 14.12
N ASP A 156 12.70 -10.03 14.97
CA ASP A 156 13.75 -10.29 15.95
C ASP A 156 15.07 -10.67 15.25
N ASN A 157 14.99 -11.19 14.00
CA ASN A 157 16.11 -11.27 13.05
C ASN A 157 15.67 -11.60 11.61
N LEU A 158 16.57 -11.37 10.64
CA LEU A 158 16.33 -11.64 9.21
C LEU A 158 16.15 -13.14 8.87
N LYS A 159 16.50 -14.08 9.76
CA LYS A 159 16.31 -15.51 9.50
C LYS A 159 14.83 -15.89 9.49
N GLU A 160 14.00 -15.21 10.28
CA GLU A 160 12.56 -15.45 10.30
C GLU A 160 11.84 -15.04 9.01
N LEU A 161 12.36 -14.01 8.32
CA LEU A 161 11.85 -13.58 7.02
C LEU A 161 11.84 -14.73 6.00
N SER A 162 12.93 -15.49 5.94
CA SER A 162 13.05 -16.64 5.02
C SER A 162 12.03 -17.75 5.32
N LYS A 163 11.62 -17.90 6.59
CA LYS A 163 10.59 -18.87 7.01
C LYS A 163 9.18 -18.39 6.66
N GLN A 164 8.91 -17.10 6.81
CA GLN A 164 7.60 -16.52 6.48
C GLN A 164 7.38 -16.40 4.97
N VAL A 165 8.41 -16.07 4.19
CA VAL A 165 8.33 -15.98 2.72
C VAL A 165 8.17 -17.36 2.07
N LYS A 166 8.54 -18.47 2.74
CA LYS A 166 8.22 -19.82 2.25
C LYS A 166 6.75 -20.21 2.45
N ARG A 167 6.02 -19.50 3.32
CA ARG A 167 4.60 -19.75 3.62
C ARG A 167 3.66 -18.86 2.81
N LEU A 168 4.21 -17.92 2.04
CA LEU A 168 3.51 -17.01 1.12
C LEU A 168 3.93 -17.32 -0.31
#